data_AF-A0A1Q5FAG3-F1
#
_entry.id   AF-A0A1Q5FAG3-F1
#
_cell.length_a   1.000
_cell.length_b   1.000
_cell.length_c   1.000
_cell.angle_alpha   90.00
_cell.angle_beta   90.00
_cell.angle_gamma   90.00
#
_symmetry.space_group_name_H-M   'P 1'
#
loop_
_entity.id
_entity.type
_entity.pdbx_description
1 polymer ?
#
loop_
_entity_poly.entity_id
_entity_poly.type
_entity_poly.pdbx_seq_one_letter_code
_entity_poly.pdbx_strand_id
1 'polypeptide(L)'
;MKLSRPVSWFLTAFGVWSIFIWTTFAKNLWKDSGGQAFVNGDHGQPTAFFWVHLLLAVTSLLLGLAIGWIGVRGLRALRRAAVAE
;
A
#
# COMPACT_ATOMS: atom_id res chain seq x y z
N MET A 1 15.89 -2.23 -19.57
CA MET A 1 16.40 -3.34 -18.74
C MET A 1 15.22 -4.18 -18.26
N LYS A 2 15.28 -5.52 -18.35
CA LYS A 2 14.24 -6.40 -17.79
C LYS A 2 14.52 -6.58 -16.29
N LEU A 3 13.50 -6.50 -15.44
CA LEU A 3 13.64 -6.81 -14.02
C LEU A 3 14.00 -8.29 -13.85
N SER A 4 14.91 -8.59 -12.92
CA SER A 4 15.23 -9.97 -12.56
C SER A 4 14.03 -10.63 -11.87
N ARG A 5 14.01 -11.98 -11.89
CA ARG A 5 12.94 -12.76 -11.26
C ARG A 5 12.83 -12.50 -9.75
N PRO A 6 13.94 -12.45 -8.97
CA PRO A 6 13.86 -12.14 -7.55
C PRO A 6 13.31 -10.74 -7.27
N VAL A 7 13.76 -9.72 -8.01
CA VAL A 7 13.28 -8.34 -7.82
C VAL A 7 11.80 -8.23 -8.16
N SER A 8 11.34 -8.87 -9.24
CA SER A 8 9.92 -8.84 -9.62
C SER A 8 9.02 -9.44 -8.53
N TRP A 9 9.47 -10.53 -7.88
CA TRP A 9 8.78 -11.11 -6.73
C TRP A 9 8.82 -10.20 -5.52
N PHE A 10 9.97 -9.61 -5.21
CA PHE A 10 10.11 -8.66 -4.11
C PHE A 10 9.13 -7.49 -4.25
N LEU A 11 9.06 -6.85 -5.42
CA LEU A 11 8.14 -5.74 -5.67
C LEU A 11 6.67 -6.17 -5.56
N THR A 12 6.33 -7.37 -6.05
CA THR A 12 4.97 -7.92 -5.93
C THR A 12 4.60 -8.13 -4.46
N ALA A 13 5.49 -8.78 -3.69
CA ALA A 13 5.30 -9.03 -2.27
C ALA A 13 5.21 -7.71 -1.47
N PHE A 14 6.04 -6.72 -1.82
CA PHE A 14 6.01 -5.39 -1.20
C PHE A 14 4.67 -4.68 -1.44
N GLY A 15 4.11 -4.77 -2.65
CA GLY A 15 2.78 -4.24 -2.94
C GLY A 15 1.68 -4.91 -2.12
N VAL A 16 1.72 -6.24 -1.99
CA VAL A 16 0.79 -6.99 -1.14
C VAL A 16 0.93 -6.60 0.33
N TRP A 17 2.15 -6.52 0.84
CA TRP A 17 2.46 -6.06 2.20
C TRP A 17 1.93 -4.64 2.46
N SER A 18 2.11 -3.74 1.48
CA SER A 18 1.60 -2.36 1.57
C SER A 18 0.09 -2.32 1.75
N ILE A 19 -0.66 -3.19 1.06
CA ILE A 19 -2.12 -3.30 1.26
C ILE A 19 -2.42 -3.64 2.73
N PHE A 20 -1.76 -4.64 3.30
CA PHE A 20 -1.99 -5.04 4.69
C PHE A 20 -1.68 -3.92 5.69
N ILE A 21 -0.52 -3.27 5.56
CA ILE A 21 -0.11 -2.19 6.47
C ILE A 21 -1.07 -1.01 6.40
N TRP A 22 -1.32 -0.48 5.20
CA TRP A 22 -2.07 0.76 5.06
C TRP A 22 -3.57 0.59 5.31
N THR A 23 -4.15 -0.57 4.97
CA THR A 23 -5.55 -0.85 5.33
C THR A 23 -5.72 -1.07 6.83
N THR A 24 -4.76 -1.71 7.50
CA THR A 24 -4.79 -1.87 8.97
C THR A 24 -4.62 -0.52 9.67
N PHE A 25 -3.67 0.29 9.20
CA PHE A 25 -3.47 1.64 9.72
C PHE A 25 -4.72 2.51 9.54
N ALA A 26 -5.33 2.53 8.35
CA ALA A 26 -6.55 3.30 8.10
C ALA A 26 -7.72 2.84 8.99
N LYS A 27 -7.86 1.53 9.24
CA LYS A 27 -8.84 1.00 10.20
C LYS A 27 -8.59 1.49 11.62
N ASN A 28 -7.34 1.51 12.07
CA ASN A 28 -6.98 1.98 13.41
C ASN A 28 -7.10 3.50 13.55
N LEU A 29 -6.81 4.24 12.48
CA LEU A 29 -7.02 5.68 12.40
C LEU A 29 -8.51 6.02 12.51
N TRP A 30 -9.36 5.30 11.78
CA TRP A 30 -10.82 5.49 11.86
C TRP A 30 -11.40 5.07 13.21
N LYS A 31 -10.87 4.01 13.85
CA LYS A 31 -11.26 3.60 15.20
C LYS A 31 -10.76 4.53 16.31
N ASP A 32 -9.99 5.55 15.95
CA ASP A 32 -9.28 6.41 16.88
C ASP A 32 -8.49 5.66 17.96
N SER A 33 -7.77 4.60 17.57
CA SER A 33 -7.05 3.75 18.54
C SER A 33 -5.98 4.51 19.34
N GLY A 34 -5.56 5.69 18.88
CA GLY A 34 -4.63 6.58 19.57
C GLY A 34 -5.28 7.76 20.30
N GLY A 35 -6.59 8.00 20.15
CA GLY A 35 -7.30 9.14 20.76
C GLY A 35 -6.92 10.51 20.19
N GLN A 36 -6.43 10.55 18.95
CA GLN A 36 -5.93 11.77 18.29
C GLN A 36 -6.67 12.09 16.99
N ALA A 37 -7.39 11.12 16.43
CA ALA A 37 -8.05 11.25 15.13
C ALA A 37 -9.28 12.15 15.22
N PHE A 38 -10.00 12.15 16.33
CA PHE A 38 -11.20 12.95 16.48
C PHE A 38 -11.26 13.69 17.82
N VAL A 39 -11.91 14.86 17.81
CA VAL A 39 -12.19 15.62 19.02
C VAL A 39 -13.24 14.87 19.84
N ASN A 40 -13.02 14.73 21.15
CA ASN A 40 -13.90 14.02 22.09
C ASN A 40 -14.16 12.53 21.76
N GLY A 41 -13.42 11.94 20.81
CA GLY A 41 -13.57 10.55 20.40
C GLY A 41 -14.86 10.24 19.62
N ASP A 42 -15.63 11.25 19.23
CA ASP A 42 -16.75 11.09 18.30
C ASP A 42 -16.31 11.33 16.86
N HIS A 43 -16.92 10.67 15.88
CA HIS A 43 -16.50 10.81 14.48
C HIS A 43 -16.98 12.13 13.82
N GLY A 44 -17.53 13.06 14.61
CA GLY A 44 -18.12 14.31 14.13
C GLY A 44 -17.11 15.41 13.85
N GLN A 45 -15.94 15.37 14.51
CA GLN A 45 -14.91 16.41 14.38
C GLN A 45 -13.51 15.81 14.17
N PRO A 46 -13.14 15.46 12.92
CA PRO A 46 -11.80 14.96 12.61
C PRO A 46 -10.74 16.05 12.79
N THR A 47 -9.61 15.68 13.39
CA THR A 47 -8.49 16.58 13.67
C THR A 47 -7.57 16.75 12.44
N ALA A 48 -6.63 17.70 12.52
CA ALA A 48 -5.54 17.79 11.54
C ALA A 48 -4.70 16.50 11.48
N PHE A 49 -4.50 15.83 12.63
CA PHE A 49 -3.80 14.56 12.71
C PHE A 49 -4.48 13.50 11.83
N PHE A 50 -5.82 13.39 11.90
CA PHE A 50 -6.58 12.48 11.05
C PHE A 50 -6.35 12.74 9.57
N TRP A 51 -6.49 14.00 9.11
CA TRP A 51 -6.38 14.33 7.70
C TRP A 51 -4.99 14.10 7.14
N VAL A 52 -3.94 14.49 7.87
CA VAL A 52 -2.55 14.26 7.46
C VAL A 52 -2.27 12.76 7.33
N HIS A 53 -2.65 11.97 8.34
CA HIS A 53 -2.36 10.54 8.32
C HIS A 53 -3.23 9.77 7.31
N LEU A 54 -4.47 10.19 7.09
CA LEU A 54 -5.30 9.62 6.04
C LEU A 54 -4.70 9.88 4.66
N LEU A 55 -4.29 11.12 4.39
CA LEU A 55 -3.62 11.48 3.13
C LEU A 55 -2.34 10.67 2.92
N LEU A 56 -1.51 10.57 3.95
CA LEU A 56 -0.28 9.77 3.92
C LEU A 56 -0.58 8.29 3.68
N ALA A 57 -1.57 7.72 4.36
CA ALA A 57 -1.95 6.32 4.21
C ALA A 57 -2.50 6.01 2.81
N VAL A 58 -3.39 6.84 2.27
CA VAL A 58 -3.94 6.68 0.91
C VAL A 58 -2.84 6.82 -0.13
N THR A 59 -2.01 7.86 -0.03
CA THR A 59 -0.90 8.08 -0.97
C THR A 59 0.07 6.90 -0.96
N SER A 60 0.44 6.44 0.23
CA SER A 60 1.39 5.33 0.39
C SER A 60 0.80 4.00 -0.08
N LEU A 61 -0.51 3.78 0.09
CA LEU A 61 -1.21 2.61 -0.46
C LEU A 61 -1.15 2.64 -1.99
N LEU A 62 -1.45 3.78 -2.63
CA LEU A 62 -1.39 3.91 -4.10
C LEU A 62 0.02 3.67 -4.63
N LEU A 63 1.05 4.21 -3.96
CA LEU A 63 2.45 3.94 -4.31
C LEU A 63 2.80 2.45 -4.15
N GLY A 64 2.36 1.82 -3.06
CA GLY A 64 2.53 0.37 -2.84
C GLY A 64 1.87 -0.47 -3.93
N LEU A 65 0.64 -0.12 -4.36
CA LEU A 65 -0.04 -0.77 -5.47
C LEU A 65 0.69 -0.59 -6.80
N ALA A 66 1.21 0.62 -7.08
CA ALA A 66 1.99 0.88 -8.28
C ALA A 66 3.28 0.05 -8.31
N ILE A 67 3.98 -0.06 -7.18
CA ILE A 67 5.17 -0.92 -7.02
C ILE A 67 4.81 -2.39 -7.24
N GLY A 68 3.74 -2.87 -6.61
CA GLY A 68 3.23 -4.23 -6.79
C GLY A 68 2.89 -4.54 -8.24
N TRP A 69 2.25 -3.59 -8.93
CA TRP A 69 1.91 -3.70 -10.35
C TRP A 69 3.16 -3.82 -11.25
N ILE A 70 4.22 -3.06 -10.96
CA ILE A 70 5.51 -3.19 -11.65
C ILE A 70 6.09 -4.60 -11.45
N GLY A 71 6.03 -5.13 -10.23
CA GLY A 71 6.44 -6.50 -9.92
C GLY A 71 5.68 -7.55 -10.73
N VAL A 72 4.34 -7.46 -10.76
CA VAL A 72 3.47 -8.37 -11.54
C VAL A 72 3.78 -8.29 -13.03
N ARG A 73 3.99 -7.08 -13.57
CA ARG A 73 4.40 -6.89 -14.97
C ARG A 73 5.75 -7.54 -15.26
N GLY A 74 6.72 -7.44 -14.33
CA GLY A 74 8.01 -8.12 -14.41
C GLY A 74 7.85 -9.65 -14.49
N LEU A 75 7.07 -10.24 -13.60
CA LEU A 75 6.79 -11.69 -13.59
C LEU A 75 6.10 -12.16 -14.88
N ARG A 76 5.11 -11.41 -15.37
CA ARG A 76 4.42 -11.73 -16.64
C ARG A 76 5.35 -11.65 -17.84
N ALA A 77 6.28 -10.69 -17.87
CA ALA A 77 7.26 -10.56 -18.95
C ALA A 77 8.25 -11.72 -18.97
N LEU A 78 8.72 -12.16 -17.80
CA LEU A 78 9.62 -13.32 -17.67
C LEU A 78 8.92 -14.63 -18.09
N ARG A 79 7.66 -14.82 -17.71
CA ARG A 79 6.87 -15.98 -18.12
C ARG A 79 6.68 -16.06 -19.64
N ARG A 80 6.43 -14.92 -20.30
CA ARG A 80 6.31 -14.89 -21.76
C ARG A 80 7.63 -15.23 -22.47
N ALA A 81 8.76 -14.77 -21.93
CA ALA A 81 10.07 -15.08 -22.50
C ALA A 81 10.37 -16.59 -22.42
N ALA A 82 10.11 -17.23 -21.28
CA ALA A 82 10.35 -18.65 -21.07
C ALA A 82 9.43 -19.59 -21.88
N VAL A 83 8.33 -19.09 -22.45
CA VAL A 83 7.42 -19.87 -23.32
C VAL A 83 7.78 -19.72 -24.80
N ALA A 84 8.49 -18.64 -25.15
CA ALA A 84 8.92 -18.36 -26.52
C ALA A 84 10.26 -19.03 -26.88
N GLU A 85 10.95 -19.58 -25.89
CA GLU A 85 12.15 -20.42 -26.00
C GLU A 85 11.74 -21.90 -25.96
#